data_AF-A0A2V6EL78-F1
#
_entry.id   AF-A0A2V6EL78-F1
#
_cell.length_a   1.000
_cell.length_b   1.000
_cell.length_c   1.000
_cell.angle_alpha   90.00
_cell.angle_beta   90.00
_cell.angle_gamma   90.00
#
_symmetry.space_group_name_H-M   'P 1'
#
loop_
_entity.id
_entity.type
_entity.pdbx_description
1 polymer ?
#
loop_
_entity_poly.entity_id
_entity_poly.type
_entity_poly.pdbx_seq_one_letter_code
_entity_poly.pdbx_strand_id
1 'polypeptide(L)'
;REMNELTCRKLEANVGRELLRIHHDLKATEARQKSLAAASAAAEQSALVVAQNLAGGLASQLEYRLTQNGFLETKSGLLDATYQHNLAAAEWDRATGRYFQFSEDTAPNVH
;
A
#
# COMPACT_ATOMS: atom_id res chain seq x y z
N ARG A 1 11.85 -42.42 2.01
CA ARG A 1 12.31 -41.42 3.01
C ARG A 1 13.06 -40.29 2.33
N GLU A 2 14.11 -40.58 1.56
CA GLU A 2 14.88 -39.58 0.79
C GLU A 2 14.04 -38.70 -0.17
N MET A 3 13.06 -39.27 -0.89
CA MET A 3 12.16 -38.47 -1.75
C MET A 3 11.28 -37.50 -0.96
N ASN A 4 10.88 -37.85 0.27
CA ASN A 4 10.10 -36.95 1.13
C ASN A 4 11.00 -35.82 1.65
N GLU A 5 12.24 -36.13 2.03
CA GLU A 5 13.23 -35.14 2.48
C GLU A 5 13.61 -34.15 1.36
N LEU A 6 13.80 -34.62 0.13
CA LEU A 6 14.05 -33.76 -1.03
C LEU A 6 12.85 -32.84 -1.31
N THR A 7 11.63 -33.37 -1.19
CA THR A 7 10.39 -32.61 -1.36
C THR A 7 10.23 -31.55 -0.27
N CYS A 8 10.51 -31.88 0.99
CA CYS A 8 10.51 -30.92 2.10
C CYS A 8 11.51 -29.79 1.86
N ARG A 9 12.77 -30.09 1.50
CA ARG A 9 13.78 -29.06 1.20
C ARG A 9 13.38 -28.14 0.05
N LYS A 10 12.73 -28.68 -0.99
CA LYS A 10 12.20 -27.88 -2.10
C LYS A 10 11.06 -26.96 -1.65
N LEU A 11 10.15 -27.46 -0.81
CA LEU A 11 9.06 -26.67 -0.24
C LEU A 11 9.60 -25.54 0.64
N GLU A 12 10.54 -25.82 1.53
CA GLU A 12 11.19 -24.81 2.40
C GLU A 12 11.85 -23.69 1.58
N ALA A 13 12.62 -24.05 0.55
CA ALA A 13 13.27 -23.07 -0.32
C ALA A 13 12.26 -22.24 -1.14
N ASN A 14 11.15 -22.84 -1.55
CA ASN A 14 10.09 -22.14 -2.28
C ASN A 14 9.33 -21.18 -1.36
N VAL A 15 8.98 -21.61 -0.15
CA VAL A 15 8.30 -20.77 0.85
C VAL A 15 9.16 -19.56 1.21
N GLY A 16 10.46 -19.76 1.46
CA GLY A 16 11.37 -18.65 1.75
C GLY A 16 11.44 -17.61 0.63
N ARG A 17 11.49 -18.05 -0.64
CA ARG A 17 11.49 -17.15 -1.80
C ARG A 17 10.17 -16.39 -1.96
N GLU A 18 9.04 -17.06 -1.81
CA GLU A 18 7.74 -16.40 -1.90
C GLU A 18 7.52 -15.39 -0.77
N LEU A 19 7.94 -15.72 0.46
CA LEU A 19 7.87 -14.78 1.58
C LEU A 19 8.73 -13.53 1.33
N LEU A 20 9.94 -13.70 0.80
CA LEU A 20 10.79 -12.57 0.43
C LEU A 20 10.14 -11.71 -0.65
N ARG A 21 9.55 -12.32 -1.68
CA ARG A 21 8.82 -11.60 -2.74
C ARG A 21 7.70 -10.75 -2.16
N ILE A 22 6.81 -11.35 -1.36
CA ILE A 22 5.68 -10.66 -0.73
C ILE A 22 6.17 -9.53 0.19
N HIS A 23 7.26 -9.76 0.94
CA HIS A 23 7.86 -8.72 1.78
C HIS A 23 8.37 -7.53 0.94
N HIS A 24 9.05 -7.80 -0.17
CA HIS A 24 9.53 -6.76 -1.07
C HIS A 24 8.39 -5.97 -1.71
N ASP A 25 7.32 -6.66 -2.15
CA ASP A 25 6.12 -6.04 -2.72
C ASP A 25 5.41 -5.15 -1.67
N LEU A 26 5.30 -5.62 -0.42
CA LEU A 26 4.78 -4.82 0.69
C LEU A 26 5.60 -3.55 0.93
N LYS A 27 6.93 -3.66 0.96
CA LYS A 27 7.82 -2.50 1.13
C LYS A 27 7.70 -1.50 -0.03
N ALA A 28 7.59 -2.00 -1.25
CA ALA A 28 7.46 -1.17 -2.44
C ALA A 28 6.14 -0.39 -2.43
N THR A 29 5.02 -1.04 -2.07
CA THR A 29 3.71 -0.38 -1.95
C THR A 29 3.68 0.63 -0.81
N GLU A 30 4.32 0.34 0.33
CA GLU A 30 4.46 1.28 1.46
C GLU A 30 5.23 2.55 1.04
N ALA A 31 6.37 2.39 0.37
CA ALA A 31 7.17 3.51 -0.10
C ALA A 31 6.39 4.39 -1.10
N ARG A 32 5.67 3.74 -2.03
CA ARG A 32 4.82 4.44 -3.01
C ARG A 32 3.67 5.19 -2.33
N GLN A 33 2.99 4.58 -1.36
CA GLN A 33 1.92 5.23 -0.60
C GLN A 33 2.44 6.47 0.13
N LYS A 34 3.58 6.37 0.84
CA LYS A 34 4.18 7.51 1.55
C LYS A 34 4.56 8.64 0.60
N SER A 35 5.15 8.31 -0.55
CA SER A 35 5.51 9.30 -1.58
C SER A 35 4.27 10.03 -2.11
N LEU A 36 3.20 9.31 -2.43
CA LEU A 36 1.95 9.90 -2.91
C LEU A 36 1.20 10.69 -1.83
N ALA A 37 1.33 10.31 -0.55
CA ALA A 37 0.77 11.07 0.55
C ALA A 37 1.44 12.45 0.65
N ALA A 38 2.78 12.49 0.56
CA ALA A 38 3.52 13.75 0.52
C ALA A 38 3.19 14.58 -0.73
N ALA A 39 3.10 13.93 -1.90
CA ALA A 39 2.72 14.60 -3.15
C ALA A 39 1.31 15.19 -3.08
N SER A 40 0.34 14.46 -2.50
CA SER A 40 -1.03 14.94 -2.32
C SER A 40 -1.10 16.15 -1.40
N ALA A 41 -0.33 16.16 -0.31
CA ALA A 41 -0.26 17.31 0.58
C ALA A 41 0.36 18.54 -0.12
N ALA A 42 1.40 18.34 -0.93
CA ALA A 42 2.00 19.41 -1.72
C ALA A 42 1.03 19.95 -2.79
N ALA A 43 0.34 19.07 -3.51
CA ALA A 43 -0.63 19.43 -4.53
C ALA A 43 -1.83 20.18 -3.94
N GLU A 44 -2.30 19.79 -2.75
CA GLU A 44 -3.34 20.52 -2.01
C GLU A 44 -2.90 21.95 -1.69
N GLN A 45 -1.69 22.12 -1.15
CA GLN A 45 -1.12 23.45 -0.87
C GLN A 45 -1.02 24.30 -2.15
N SER A 46 -0.53 23.73 -3.25
CA SER A 46 -0.49 24.43 -4.54
C SER A 46 -1.89 24.84 -5.01
N ALA A 47 -2.88 23.95 -4.89
CA ALA A 47 -4.27 24.24 -5.28
C ALA A 47 -4.88 25.38 -4.44
N LEU A 48 -4.58 25.42 -3.14
CA LEU A 48 -5.01 26.50 -2.24
C LEU A 48 -4.37 27.85 -2.61
N VAL A 49 -3.06 27.87 -2.89
CA VAL A 49 -2.36 29.09 -3.29
C VAL A 49 -2.91 29.63 -4.62
N VAL A 50 -3.11 28.77 -5.62
CA VAL A 50 -3.67 29.20 -6.92
C VAL A 50 -5.12 29.69 -6.76
N ALA A 51 -5.92 29.08 -5.87
CA ALA A 51 -7.26 29.57 -5.56
C ALA A 51 -7.25 30.99 -4.95
N GLN A 52 -6.31 31.26 -4.04
CA GLN A 52 -6.12 32.60 -3.47
C GLN A 52 -5.68 33.61 -4.52
N ASN A 53 -4.73 33.22 -5.39
CA ASN A 53 -4.28 34.07 -6.49
C ASN A 53 -5.40 34.38 -7.49
N LEU A 54 -6.27 33.41 -7.79
CA LEU A 54 -7.44 33.63 -8.64
C LEU A 54 -8.39 34.66 -8.02
N ALA A 55 -8.68 34.55 -6.73
CA ALA A 55 -9.52 35.51 -6.01
C ALA A 55 -8.91 36.93 -5.99
N GLY A 56 -7.59 37.03 -5.96
CA GLY A 56 -6.85 38.29 -6.07
C GLY A 56 -6.64 38.80 -7.50
N GLY A 57 -7.11 38.09 -8.52
CA GLY A 57 -6.91 38.44 -9.94
C GLY A 57 -5.48 38.23 -10.46
N LEU A 58 -4.66 37.47 -9.72
CA LEU A 58 -3.26 37.16 -10.05
C LEU A 58 -3.07 35.84 -10.79
N ALA A 59 -4.08 34.98 -10.79
CA ALA A 59 -4.10 33.73 -11.56
C ALA A 59 -5.32 33.67 -12.48
N SER A 60 -5.17 32.96 -13.59
CA SER A 60 -6.25 32.71 -14.53
C SER A 60 -7.17 31.56 -14.07
N GLN A 61 -8.41 31.55 -14.57
CA GLN A 61 -9.33 30.42 -14.39
C GLN A 61 -8.77 29.10 -14.95
N LEU A 62 -7.95 29.17 -16.00
CA LEU A 62 -7.31 27.99 -16.58
C LEU A 62 -6.28 27.39 -15.62
N GLU A 63 -5.38 28.21 -15.07
CA GLU A 63 -4.38 27.77 -14.09
C GLU A 63 -5.05 27.14 -12.87
N TYR A 64 -6.10 27.77 -12.35
CA TYR A 64 -6.89 27.21 -11.25
C TYR A 64 -7.42 25.81 -11.57
N ARG A 65 -8.04 25.62 -12.74
CA ARG A 65 -8.57 24.30 -13.14
C ARG A 65 -7.46 23.26 -13.33
N LEU A 66 -6.33 23.64 -13.92
CA LEU A 66 -5.19 22.75 -14.09
C LEU A 66 -4.63 22.29 -12.74
N THR A 67 -4.46 23.20 -11.79
CA THR A 67 -3.97 22.86 -10.45
C THR A 67 -4.96 22.01 -9.67
N GLN A 68 -6.27 22.30 -9.76
CA GLN A 68 -7.31 21.47 -9.13
C GLN A 68 -7.37 20.06 -9.73
N ASN A 69 -7.27 19.94 -11.06
CA ASN A 69 -7.22 18.63 -11.71
C ASN A 69 -5.97 17.83 -11.29
N GLY A 70 -4.80 18.47 -11.27
CA GLY A 70 -3.56 17.82 -10.81
C GLY A 70 -3.63 17.37 -9.34
N PHE A 71 -4.28 18.16 -8.49
CA PHE A 71 -4.55 17.76 -7.11
C PHE A 71 -5.47 16.54 -7.03
N LEU A 72 -6.59 16.54 -7.77
CA LEU A 72 -7.53 15.41 -7.80
C LEU A 72 -6.90 14.14 -8.36
N GLU A 73 -6.09 14.26 -9.41
CA GLU A 73 -5.34 13.14 -9.99
C GLU A 73 -4.35 12.56 -8.96
N THR A 74 -3.60 13.42 -8.27
CA THR A 74 -2.66 12.99 -7.22
C THR A 74 -3.39 12.29 -6.07
N LYS A 75 -4.54 12.81 -5.67
CA LYS A 75 -5.39 12.23 -4.62
C LYS A 75 -5.97 10.88 -5.03
N SER A 76 -6.38 10.74 -6.29
CA SER A 76 -6.81 9.45 -6.85
C SER A 76 -5.67 8.43 -6.81
N GLY A 77 -4.46 8.83 -7.25
CA GLY A 77 -3.28 7.97 -7.18
C GLY A 77 -2.93 7.54 -5.74
N LEU A 78 -3.11 8.42 -4.75
CA LEU A 78 -2.94 8.07 -3.34
C LEU A 78 -3.97 7.04 -2.86
N LEU A 79 -5.23 7.14 -3.27
CA LEU A 79 -6.27 6.15 -2.95
C LEU A 79 -5.90 4.78 -3.52
N ASP A 80 -5.48 4.73 -4.78
CA ASP A 80 -5.03 3.49 -5.42
C ASP A 80 -3.82 2.90 -4.71
N ALA A 81 -2.82 3.72 -4.38
CA ALA A 81 -1.62 3.26 -3.66
C ALA A 81 -1.95 2.74 -2.25
N THR A 82 -2.88 3.39 -1.56
CA THR A 82 -3.36 2.96 -0.23
C THR A 82 -4.08 1.61 -0.33
N TYR A 83 -4.94 1.43 -1.34
CA TYR A 83 -5.60 0.15 -1.59
C TYR A 83 -4.59 -0.97 -1.86
N GLN A 84 -3.61 -0.73 -2.74
CA GLN A 84 -2.58 -1.72 -3.06
C GLN A 84 -1.70 -2.06 -1.85
N HIS A 85 -1.36 -1.08 -1.01
CA HIS A 85 -0.62 -1.31 0.23
C HIS A 85 -1.41 -2.19 1.20
N ASN A 86 -2.71 -1.92 1.38
CA ASN A 86 -3.57 -2.74 2.24
C ASN A 86 -3.70 -4.18 1.73
N LEU A 87 -3.79 -4.36 0.41
CA LEU A 87 -3.81 -5.69 -0.21
C LEU A 87 -2.50 -6.45 0.05
N ALA A 88 -1.34 -5.80 -0.13
CA ALA A 88 -0.04 -6.39 0.14
C ALA A 88 0.14 -6.73 1.62
N ALA A 89 -0.38 -5.89 2.53
CA ALA A 89 -0.35 -6.16 3.97
C ALA A 89 -1.19 -7.39 4.33
N ALA A 90 -2.38 -7.52 3.75
CA ALA A 90 -3.22 -8.71 3.93
C ALA A 90 -2.56 -9.97 3.36
N GLU A 91 -1.87 -9.88 2.21
CA GLU A 91 -1.12 -11.00 1.66
C GLU A 91 0.05 -11.42 2.57
N TRP A 92 0.76 -10.45 3.15
CA TRP A 92 1.82 -10.71 4.13
C TRP A 92 1.28 -11.42 5.38
N ASP A 93 0.16 -10.94 5.93
CA ASP A 93 -0.49 -11.58 7.08
C ASP A 93 -0.95 -13.01 6.76
N ARG A 94 -1.42 -13.24 5.52
CA ARG A 94 -1.79 -14.56 5.01
C ARG A 94 -0.59 -15.48 4.91
N ALA A 95 0.50 -15.00 4.31
CA ALA A 95 1.68 -15.80 4.04
C ALA A 95 2.48 -16.13 5.31
N THR A 96 2.48 -15.22 6.29
CA THR A 96 3.12 -15.44 7.60
C THR A 96 2.25 -16.22 8.57
N GLY A 97 1.00 -16.50 8.22
CA GLY A 97 0.08 -17.26 9.06
C GLY A 97 -0.43 -16.49 10.28
N ARG A 98 -0.35 -15.15 10.31
CA ARG A 98 -0.90 -14.34 11.41
C ARG A 98 -2.40 -14.56 11.62
N TYR A 99 -3.14 -14.94 10.58
CA TYR A 99 -4.55 -15.32 10.71
C TYR A 99 -4.79 -16.61 11.51
N PHE A 100 -3.79 -17.51 11.63
CA PHE A 100 -3.91 -18.75 12.41
C PHE A 100 -3.81 -18.52 13.93
N GLN A 101 -3.30 -17.36 14.38
CA GLN A 101 -3.32 -17.01 15.81
C GLN A 101 -4.75 -16.95 16.37
N PHE A 102 -5.75 -16.71 15.53
CA PHE A 102 -7.16 -16.71 15.92
C PHE A 102 -7.82 -18.10 15.88
N SER A 103 -7.17 -19.11 15.29
CA SER A 103 -7.70 -20.49 15.26
C SER A 103 -7.36 -21.29 16.51
N GLU A 104 -6.23 -21.01 17.18
CA GLU A 104 -5.82 -21.73 18.39
C GLU A 104 -6.62 -21.32 19.64
N ASP A 105 -7.27 -20.15 19.62
CA ASP A 105 -8.07 -19.61 20.74
C ASP A 105 -9.50 -20.20 20.83
N THR A 106 -9.82 -21.22 20.02
CA THR A 106 -11.16 -21.85 19.95
C THR A 106 -11.24 -23.29 20.46
N ALA A 107 -10.16 -23.84 21.04
CA ALA A 107 -10.25 -25.09 21.77
C ALA A 107 -10.64 -24.80 23.23
N PRO A 108 -11.90 -25.02 23.68
CA PRO A 108 -12.15 -25.11 25.10
C PRO A 108 -11.27 -26.24 25.64
N ASN A 109 -10.40 -25.91 26.59
CA ASN A 109 -9.68 -26.89 27.39
C ASN A 109 -10.72 -27.76 28.12
N VAL A 110 -11.13 -28.86 27.49
CA VAL A 110 -11.94 -29.90 28.12
C VAL A 110 -10.98 -30.98 28.61
N HIS A 111 -10.43 -30.76 29.80
CA HIS A 111 -9.83 -31.78 30.65
C HIS A 111 -10.29 -31.60 32.08
#